data_AF-A0A6A4LC59-F1
#
_entry.id   AF-A0A6A4LC59-F1
#
_cell.length_a   1.000
_cell.length_b   1.000
_cell.length_c   1.000
_cell.angle_alpha   90.00
_cell.angle_beta   90.00
_cell.angle_gamma   90.00
#
_symmetry.space_group_name_H-M   'P 1'
#
loop_
_entity.id
_entity.type
_entity.pdbx_description
1 polymer ?
#
loop_
_entity_poly.entity_id
_entity_poly.type
_entity_poly.pdbx_seq_one_letter_code
_entity_poly.pdbx_strand_id
1 'polypeptide(L)'
;AYASRGYVAVAIDSRYHGDCASSMTTYREALVSSWRKGDTMPFVFDTVWDLIKLADYLTQREDIDPSKIGITGESLGGMHAWYAASADTRYAVAVPIIGVQGFRWSIDHDKWQSRVDSIKDVFEEARVDLGKSVIDKEVVENVSCIYHRVYESVVD
;
A
#
# COMPACT_ATOMS: atom_id res chain seq x y z
N ALA A 1 -8.76 21.61 4.05
CA ALA A 1 -9.20 21.64 2.63
C ALA A 1 -10.59 21.03 2.43
N TYR A 2 -10.88 19.80 2.87
CA TYR A 2 -12.21 19.18 2.69
C TYR A 2 -13.23 19.56 3.77
N ALA A 3 -12.84 19.55 5.05
CA ALA A 3 -13.72 19.95 6.15
C ALA A 3 -14.28 21.38 5.98
N SER A 4 -13.45 22.32 5.52
CA SER A 4 -13.86 23.70 5.23
C SER A 4 -14.83 23.84 4.05
N ARG A 5 -15.10 22.75 3.31
CA ARG A 5 -16.04 22.68 2.19
C ARG A 5 -17.30 21.87 2.55
N GLY A 6 -17.50 21.54 3.82
CA GLY A 6 -18.69 20.83 4.31
C GLY A 6 -18.62 19.30 4.23
N TYR A 7 -17.46 18.72 3.93
CA TYR A 7 -17.28 17.27 4.00
C TYR A 7 -16.89 16.82 5.40
N VAL A 8 -17.40 15.67 5.84
CA VAL A 8 -16.73 14.91 6.89
C VAL A 8 -15.41 14.38 6.32
N ALA A 9 -14.29 14.76 6.94
CA ALA A 9 -12.96 14.37 6.50
C ALA A 9 -12.32 13.45 7.54
N VAL A 10 -11.85 12.30 7.10
CA VAL A 10 -11.12 11.33 7.94
C VAL A 10 -9.72 11.15 7.35
N ALA A 11 -8.72 11.14 8.23
CA ALA A 11 -7.34 10.78 7.91
C ALA A 11 -6.96 9.61 8.81
N ILE A 12 -6.28 8.62 8.24
CA ILE A 12 -5.71 7.50 8.99
C ILE A 12 -4.20 7.55 8.88
N ASP A 13 -3.52 7.10 9.93
CA ASP A 13 -2.13 6.70 9.79
C ASP A 13 -2.08 5.36 9.08
N SER A 14 -1.30 5.27 8.00
CA SER A 14 -0.99 3.98 7.38
C SER A 14 -0.29 3.10 8.40
N ARG A 15 -0.45 1.78 8.29
CA ARG A 15 0.29 0.85 9.16
C ARG A 15 1.79 1.17 9.11
N TYR A 16 2.44 1.05 10.27
CA TYR A 16 3.87 1.29 10.43
C TYR A 16 4.33 2.75 10.21
N HIS A 17 3.39 3.71 10.19
CA HIS A 17 3.64 5.15 10.14
C HIS A 17 2.88 5.88 11.25
N GLY A 18 3.28 7.11 11.57
CA GLY A 18 2.58 7.96 12.56
C GLY A 18 2.39 7.25 13.91
N ASP A 19 1.18 7.31 14.44
CA ASP A 19 0.80 6.63 15.69
C ASP A 19 0.74 5.10 15.57
N CYS A 20 0.80 4.57 14.34
CA CYS A 20 0.90 3.15 14.05
C CYS A 20 2.37 2.67 13.93
N ALA A 21 3.35 3.50 14.30
CA ALA A 21 4.77 3.16 14.30
C ALA A 21 5.38 3.26 15.71
N SER A 22 6.40 2.44 15.98
CA SER A 22 7.21 2.54 17.20
C SER A 22 8.47 3.40 17.00
N SER A 23 8.90 3.59 15.75
CA SER A 23 10.08 4.34 15.35
C SER A 23 10.01 4.78 13.89
N MET A 24 10.99 5.55 13.43
CA MET A 24 11.13 5.93 12.01
C MET A 24 11.52 4.76 11.09
N THR A 25 11.95 3.63 11.65
CA THR A 25 12.39 2.44 10.90
C THR A 25 11.32 1.36 10.83
N THR A 26 10.23 1.47 11.61
CA THR A 26 9.19 0.44 11.73
C THR A 26 8.66 -0.04 10.38
N TYR A 27 8.40 0.87 9.43
CA TYR A 27 7.94 0.49 8.10
C TYR A 27 8.94 -0.37 7.32
N ARG A 28 10.23 -0.03 7.36
CA ARG A 28 11.28 -0.79 6.67
C ARG A 28 11.48 -2.16 7.31
N GLU A 29 11.48 -2.19 8.63
CA GLU A 29 11.57 -3.42 9.43
C GLU A 29 10.39 -4.35 9.13
N ALA A 30 9.18 -3.80 8.97
CA ALA A 30 8.00 -4.58 8.60
C ALA A 30 8.15 -5.20 7.20
N LEU A 31 8.65 -4.45 6.20
CA LEU A 31 8.91 -4.99 4.86
C LEU A 31 9.92 -6.14 4.87
N VAL A 32 11.02 -5.98 5.60
CA VAL A 32 12.04 -7.04 5.77
C VAL A 32 11.47 -8.24 6.52
N SER A 33 10.68 -8.02 7.57
CA SER A 33 10.01 -9.10 8.31
C SER A 33 9.03 -9.86 7.42
N SER A 34 8.24 -9.15 6.61
CA SER A 34 7.30 -9.74 5.64
C SER A 34 8.04 -10.58 4.59
N TRP A 35 9.18 -10.13 4.08
CA TRP A 35 10.02 -10.96 3.20
C TRP A 35 10.45 -12.26 3.87
N ARG A 36 10.95 -12.20 5.11
CA ARG A 36 11.45 -13.37 5.84
C ARG A 36 10.37 -14.36 6.27
N LYS A 37 9.17 -13.87 6.60
CA LYS A 37 8.09 -14.68 7.22
C LYS A 37 6.91 -14.96 6.30
N GLY A 38 6.62 -14.05 5.36
CA GLY A 38 5.45 -14.13 4.48
C GLY A 38 4.10 -13.98 5.19
N ASP A 39 4.06 -13.40 6.39
CA ASP A 39 2.88 -13.37 7.28
C ASP A 39 2.08 -12.06 7.22
N THR A 40 2.62 -11.03 6.58
CA THR A 40 2.08 -9.66 6.55
C THR A 40 2.32 -9.02 5.19
N MET A 41 1.56 -7.97 4.85
CA MET A 41 1.65 -7.28 3.56
C MET A 41 1.80 -5.77 3.74
N PRO A 42 2.91 -5.33 4.36
CA PRO A 42 3.04 -4.01 4.96
C PRO A 42 3.17 -2.88 3.93
N PHE A 43 3.46 -3.19 2.67
CA PHE A 43 3.60 -2.18 1.63
C PHE A 43 2.25 -1.55 1.26
N VAL A 44 1.27 -2.37 0.87
CA VAL A 44 0.01 -1.89 0.28
C VAL A 44 -1.19 -2.47 1.02
N PHE A 45 -1.30 -3.81 1.07
CA PHE A 45 -2.56 -4.46 1.38
C PHE A 45 -3.00 -4.33 2.83
N ASP A 46 -2.07 -4.29 3.78
CA ASP A 46 -2.44 -4.16 5.19
C ASP A 46 -3.20 -2.86 5.47
N THR A 47 -2.77 -1.73 4.88
CA THR A 47 -3.48 -0.45 5.02
C THR A 47 -4.75 -0.41 4.13
N VAL A 48 -4.74 -1.07 2.97
CA VAL A 48 -5.95 -1.20 2.13
C VAL A 48 -7.06 -1.94 2.89
N TRP A 49 -6.73 -2.98 3.65
CA TRP A 49 -7.68 -3.66 4.52
C TRP A 49 -8.26 -2.72 5.58
N ASP A 50 -7.42 -1.90 6.22
CA ASP A 50 -7.88 -0.91 7.19
C ASP A 50 -8.82 0.13 6.56
N LEU A 51 -8.59 0.50 5.29
CA LEU A 51 -9.48 1.37 4.53
C LEU A 51 -10.83 0.70 4.25
N ILE A 52 -10.86 -0.60 3.90
CA ILE A 52 -12.12 -1.37 3.78
C ILE A 52 -12.88 -1.36 5.12
N LYS A 53 -12.18 -1.51 6.25
CA LYS A 53 -12.79 -1.41 7.59
C LYS A 53 -13.25 0.01 7.94
N LEU A 54 -12.55 1.03 7.45
CA LEU A 54 -13.00 2.40 7.56
C LEU A 54 -14.31 2.60 6.78
N ALA A 55 -14.45 2.02 5.59
CA ALA A 55 -15.72 2.05 4.86
C ALA A 55 -16.84 1.34 5.64
N ASP A 56 -16.57 0.17 6.25
CA ASP A 56 -17.54 -0.49 7.15
C ASP A 56 -18.05 0.48 8.23
N TYR A 57 -17.14 1.15 8.92
CA TYR A 57 -17.48 2.11 9.97
C TYR A 57 -18.25 3.33 9.42
N LEU A 58 -17.79 3.93 8.32
CA LEU A 58 -18.41 5.13 7.75
C LEU A 58 -19.85 4.85 7.29
N THR A 59 -20.14 3.66 6.77
CA THR A 59 -21.51 3.30 6.34
C THR A 59 -22.50 3.11 7.49
N GLN A 60 -22.03 2.94 8.72
CA GLN A 60 -22.87 2.82 9.92
C GLN A 60 -23.19 4.17 10.57
N ARG A 61 -22.54 5.26 10.12
CA ARG A 61 -22.74 6.59 10.69
C ARG A 61 -23.98 7.27 10.13
N GLU A 62 -24.83 7.79 11.01
CA GLU A 62 -26.05 8.51 10.63
C GLU A 62 -25.77 9.85 9.92
N ASP A 63 -24.58 10.43 10.11
CA ASP A 63 -24.17 11.70 9.51
C ASP A 63 -23.40 11.55 8.19
N ILE A 64 -23.32 10.32 7.66
CA ILE A 64 -22.64 10.01 6.39
C ILE A 64 -23.66 9.45 5.38
N ASP A 65 -23.67 9.99 4.16
CA ASP A 65 -24.38 9.40 3.03
C ASP A 65 -23.51 8.29 2.41
N PRO A 66 -23.87 7.00 2.53
CA PRO A 66 -23.05 5.89 2.05
C PRO A 66 -22.80 5.91 0.55
N SER A 67 -23.62 6.63 -0.23
CA SER A 67 -23.46 6.77 -1.68
C SER A 67 -22.43 7.83 -2.09
N LYS A 68 -21.87 8.58 -1.13
CA LYS A 68 -20.99 9.74 -1.37
C LYS A 68 -19.66 9.68 -0.61
N ILE A 69 -19.11 8.47 -0.46
CA ILE A 69 -17.80 8.28 0.15
C ILE A 69 -16.72 8.38 -0.94
N GLY A 70 -15.75 9.28 -0.74
CA GLY A 70 -14.60 9.45 -1.62
C GLY A 70 -13.28 9.13 -0.91
N ILE A 71 -12.26 8.72 -1.67
CA ILE A 71 -10.92 8.43 -1.16
C ILE A 71 -9.84 9.12 -1.97
N THR A 72 -8.81 9.61 -1.29
CA THR A 72 -7.64 10.25 -1.92
C THR A 72 -6.41 10.03 -1.08
N GLY A 73 -5.24 10.20 -1.69
CA GLY A 73 -3.95 10.15 -1.01
C GLY A 73 -2.83 10.49 -1.99
N GLU A 74 -1.67 10.83 -1.44
CA GLU A 74 -0.47 11.19 -2.20
C GLU A 74 0.60 10.11 -2.03
N SER A 75 1.32 9.78 -3.10
CA SER A 75 2.45 8.84 -3.08
C SER A 75 2.02 7.46 -2.56
N LEU A 76 2.55 6.99 -1.43
CA LEU A 76 2.12 5.74 -0.79
C LEU A 76 0.61 5.76 -0.44
N GLY A 77 0.10 6.88 0.07
CA GLY A 77 -1.34 7.03 0.30
C GLY A 77 -2.15 7.05 -0.99
N GLY A 78 -1.55 7.52 -2.09
CA GLY A 78 -2.13 7.42 -3.42
C GLY A 78 -2.24 5.98 -3.88
N MET A 79 -1.23 5.15 -3.59
CA MET A 79 -1.28 3.69 -3.81
C MET A 79 -2.44 3.08 -3.03
N HIS A 80 -2.50 3.33 -1.71
CA HIS A 80 -3.59 2.81 -0.87
C HIS A 80 -4.97 3.23 -1.37
N ALA A 81 -5.14 4.49 -1.81
CA ALA A 81 -6.41 5.00 -2.31
C ALA A 81 -6.92 4.25 -3.55
N TRP A 82 -6.09 4.01 -4.57
CA TRP A 82 -6.55 3.32 -5.78
C TRP A 82 -6.74 1.82 -5.57
N TYR A 83 -5.89 1.18 -4.75
CA TYR A 83 -6.09 -0.24 -4.41
C TYR A 83 -7.37 -0.45 -3.59
N ALA A 84 -7.63 0.38 -2.58
CA ALA A 84 -8.86 0.30 -1.79
C ALA A 84 -10.11 0.54 -2.65
N ALA A 85 -10.10 1.55 -3.51
CA ALA A 85 -11.22 1.79 -4.43
C ALA A 85 -11.39 0.70 -5.50
N SER A 86 -10.32 -0.04 -5.83
CA SER A 86 -10.41 -1.19 -6.74
C SER A 86 -10.99 -2.43 -6.05
N ALA A 87 -10.73 -2.60 -4.74
CA ALA A 87 -11.19 -3.73 -3.94
C ALA A 87 -12.60 -3.51 -3.34
N ASP A 88 -13.02 -2.27 -3.13
CA ASP A 88 -14.26 -1.92 -2.45
C ASP A 88 -15.08 -0.87 -3.21
N THR A 89 -16.23 -1.30 -3.72
CA THR A 89 -17.11 -0.48 -4.57
C THR A 89 -17.87 0.60 -3.81
N ARG A 90 -17.76 0.69 -2.47
CA ARG A 90 -18.39 1.75 -1.67
C ARG A 90 -17.71 3.10 -1.84
N TYR A 91 -16.47 3.13 -2.30
CA TYR A 91 -15.80 4.37 -2.68
C TYR A 91 -16.32 4.86 -4.03
N ALA A 92 -17.25 5.82 -4.00
CA ALA A 92 -17.87 6.39 -5.19
C ALA A 92 -16.89 7.18 -6.07
N VAL A 93 -15.85 7.77 -5.47
CA VAL A 93 -14.81 8.54 -6.16
C VAL A 93 -13.44 8.24 -5.58
N ALA A 94 -12.46 7.95 -6.44
CA ALA A 94 -11.06 7.78 -6.06
C ALA A 94 -10.18 8.83 -6.74
N VAL A 95 -9.34 9.51 -5.97
CA VAL A 95 -8.39 10.51 -6.47
C VAL A 95 -6.97 10.17 -5.98
N PRO A 96 -6.29 9.19 -6.60
CA PRO A 96 -4.91 8.86 -6.28
C PRO A 96 -3.95 9.90 -6.87
N ILE A 97 -3.08 10.48 -6.05
CA ILE A 97 -2.12 11.50 -6.46
C ILE A 97 -0.72 10.86 -6.45
N ILE A 98 -0.04 10.88 -7.60
CA ILE A 98 1.33 10.34 -7.79
C ILE A 98 1.55 8.92 -7.21
N GLY A 99 0.49 8.10 -7.15
CA GLY A 99 0.48 6.81 -6.47
C GLY A 99 0.13 5.61 -7.36
N VAL A 100 0.09 5.77 -8.69
CA VAL A 100 -0.19 4.67 -9.61
C VAL A 100 1.11 4.26 -10.31
N GLN A 101 1.49 2.99 -10.18
CA GLN A 101 2.71 2.45 -10.78
C GLN A 101 2.43 1.09 -11.43
N GLY A 102 2.86 0.93 -12.68
CA GLY A 102 2.87 -0.37 -13.36
C GLY A 102 4.10 -1.19 -12.96
N PHE A 103 4.01 -1.98 -11.89
CA PHE A 103 5.13 -2.80 -11.39
C PHE A 103 5.69 -3.74 -12.46
N ARG A 104 4.83 -4.54 -13.11
CA ARG A 104 5.24 -5.43 -14.20
C ARG A 104 5.90 -4.67 -15.34
N TRP A 105 5.28 -3.59 -15.81
CA TRP A 105 5.87 -2.74 -16.85
C TRP A 105 7.26 -2.21 -16.46
N SER A 106 7.45 -1.77 -15.21
CA SER A 106 8.73 -1.26 -14.73
C SER A 106 9.82 -2.33 -14.70
N ILE A 107 9.45 -3.58 -14.39
CA ILE A 107 10.33 -4.74 -14.42
C ILE A 107 10.70 -5.11 -15.86
N ASP A 108 9.70 -5.14 -16.75
CA ASP A 108 9.88 -5.52 -18.15
C ASP A 108 10.75 -4.53 -18.95
N HIS A 109 10.81 -3.27 -18.52
CA HIS A 109 11.54 -2.19 -19.21
C HIS A 109 12.74 -1.65 -18.41
N ASP A 110 13.20 -2.36 -17.38
CA ASP A 110 14.33 -1.94 -16.52
C ASP A 110 14.18 -0.53 -15.93
N LYS A 111 12.96 -0.17 -15.52
CA LYS A 111 12.57 1.10 -14.87
C LYS A 111 12.18 0.94 -13.39
N TRP A 112 12.73 -0.04 -12.71
CA TRP A 112 12.37 -0.41 -11.33
C TRP A 112 13.27 0.25 -10.26
N GLN A 113 14.34 0.92 -10.64
CA GLN A 113 15.40 1.38 -9.72
C GLN A 113 14.88 2.36 -8.67
N SER A 114 14.07 3.34 -9.06
CA SER A 114 13.49 4.28 -8.10
C SER A 114 12.58 3.61 -7.06
N ARG A 115 11.92 2.50 -7.41
CA ARG A 115 11.14 1.71 -6.45
C ARG A 115 12.07 1.01 -5.46
N VAL A 116 13.13 0.37 -5.96
CA VAL A 116 14.15 -0.24 -5.11
C VAL A 116 14.73 0.78 -4.15
N ASP A 117 15.14 1.96 -4.63
CA ASP A 117 15.72 3.00 -3.78
C ASP A 117 14.76 3.50 -2.68
N SER A 118 13.45 3.50 -2.93
CA SER A 118 12.45 3.95 -1.94
C SER A 118 12.27 3.01 -0.74
N ILE A 119 12.58 1.73 -0.89
CA ILE A 119 12.41 0.67 0.13
C ILE A 119 13.57 -0.33 0.06
N LYS A 120 14.80 0.18 -0.05
CA LYS A 120 15.98 -0.60 -0.43
C LYS A 120 16.27 -1.80 0.49
N ASP A 121 16.01 -1.66 1.78
CA ASP A 121 16.38 -2.66 2.79
C ASP A 121 15.78 -4.04 2.51
N VAL A 122 14.53 -4.13 2.04
CA VAL A 122 13.91 -5.42 1.69
C VAL A 122 14.54 -6.06 0.45
N PHE A 123 14.97 -5.24 -0.52
CA PHE A 123 15.66 -5.75 -1.71
C PHE A 123 17.09 -6.18 -1.40
N GLU A 124 17.79 -5.51 -0.48
CA GLU A 124 19.11 -5.96 -0.01
C GLU A 124 19.01 -7.28 0.75
N GLU A 125 18.01 -7.43 1.62
CA GLU A 125 17.75 -8.70 2.31
C GLU A 125 17.48 -9.82 1.30
N ALA A 126 16.55 -9.59 0.36
CA ALA A 126 16.21 -10.56 -0.67
C ALA A 126 17.43 -10.90 -1.54
N ARG A 127 18.28 -9.92 -1.88
CA ARG A 127 19.52 -10.15 -2.63
C ARG A 127 20.44 -11.12 -1.88
N VAL A 128 20.63 -10.92 -0.58
CA VAL A 128 21.46 -11.79 0.26
C VAL A 128 20.87 -13.20 0.33
N ASP A 129 19.57 -13.32 0.60
CA ASP A 129 18.88 -14.61 0.70
C ASP A 129 18.91 -15.40 -0.61
N LEU A 130 18.84 -14.71 -1.75
CA LEU A 130 18.93 -15.30 -3.09
C LEU A 130 20.38 -15.56 -3.54
N GLY A 131 21.39 -15.26 -2.72
CA GLY A 131 22.80 -15.48 -3.04
C GLY A 131 23.34 -14.60 -4.18
N LYS A 132 22.73 -13.45 -4.41
CA LYS A 132 23.07 -12.52 -5.51
C LYS A 132 24.11 -11.50 -5.07
N SER A 133 25.03 -11.13 -5.97
CA SER A 133 26.03 -10.08 -5.70
C SER A 133 25.49 -8.66 -5.85
N VAL A 134 24.41 -8.49 -6.63
CA VAL A 134 23.77 -7.20 -6.92
C VAL A 134 22.25 -7.35 -6.89
N ILE A 135 21.52 -6.26 -6.65
CA ILE A 135 20.05 -6.23 -6.85
C ILE A 135 19.82 -6.22 -8.36
N ASP A 136 19.43 -7.36 -8.91
CA ASP A 136 19.09 -7.53 -10.32
C ASP A 136 17.57 -7.67 -10.52
N LYS A 137 17.15 -7.84 -11.77
CA LYS A 137 15.74 -7.99 -12.13
C LYS A 137 15.07 -9.18 -11.42
N GLU A 138 15.80 -10.27 -11.17
CA GLU A 138 15.27 -11.45 -10.49
C GLU A 138 15.00 -11.17 -9.01
N VAL A 139 15.89 -10.47 -8.32
CA VAL A 139 15.65 -10.00 -6.94
C VAL A 139 14.40 -9.13 -6.91
N VAL A 140 14.26 -8.21 -7.87
CA VAL A 140 13.12 -7.30 -7.93
C VAL A 140 11.80 -8.03 -8.19
N GLU A 141 11.81 -9.00 -9.09
CA GLU A 141 10.67 -9.86 -9.37
C GLU A 141 10.24 -10.67 -8.14
N ASN A 142 11.19 -11.24 -7.40
CA ASN A 142 10.88 -12.02 -6.20
C ASN A 142 10.21 -11.18 -5.10
N VAL A 143 10.77 -10.00 -4.80
CA VAL A 143 10.15 -9.09 -3.82
C VAL A 143 8.79 -8.60 -4.32
N SER A 144 8.67 -8.30 -5.62
CA SER A 144 7.40 -7.87 -6.21
C SER A 144 6.33 -8.97 -6.19
N CYS A 145 6.73 -10.24 -6.32
CA CYS A 145 5.82 -11.38 -6.23
C CYS A 145 5.24 -11.58 -4.83
N ILE A 146 5.94 -11.17 -3.76
CA ILE A 146 5.34 -11.12 -2.42
C ILE A 146 4.11 -10.20 -2.44
N TYR A 147 4.18 -9.07 -3.13
CA TYR A 147 3.03 -8.17 -3.29
C TYR A 147 1.93 -8.75 -4.21
N HIS A 148 2.24 -9.65 -5.14
CA HIS A 148 1.23 -10.27 -6.01
C HIS A 148 0.51 -11.46 -5.37
N ARG A 149 1.11 -12.13 -4.37
CA ARG A 149 0.59 -13.38 -3.75
C ARG A 149 -0.70 -13.24 -2.93
N VAL A 150 -1.37 -12.09 -2.98
CA VAL A 150 -2.47 -11.73 -2.07
C VAL A 150 -3.70 -11.21 -2.82
N TYR A 151 -3.65 -11.05 -4.14
CA TYR A 151 -4.88 -10.72 -4.90
C TYR A 151 -5.94 -11.82 -4.76
N GLU A 152 -5.52 -13.09 -4.62
CA GLU A 152 -6.46 -14.21 -4.41
C GLU A 152 -7.04 -14.23 -2.99
N SER A 153 -6.39 -13.67 -1.97
CA SER A 153 -6.86 -13.75 -0.58
C SER A 153 -7.61 -12.50 -0.08
N VAL A 154 -7.71 -11.45 -0.89
CA VAL A 154 -8.44 -10.21 -0.55
C VAL A 154 -9.76 -10.11 -1.33
N VAL A 155 -9.93 -10.93 -2.37
CA VAL A 155 -11.13 -10.98 -3.22
C VAL A 155 -12.04 -12.18 -2.89
N ASP A 156 -11.57 -13.10 -2.03
CA ASP A 156 -12.36 -14.20 -1.45
C ASP A 156 -12.66 -13.94 0.04
#